data_AF-A0A3M1SLQ9-F1
#
_entry.id   AF-A0A3M1SLQ9-F1
#
_cell.length_a   1.000
_cell.length_b   1.000
_cell.length_c   1.000
_cell.angle_alpha   90.00
_cell.angle_beta   90.00
_cell.angle_gamma   90.00
#
_symmetry.space_group_name_H-M   'P 1'
#
loop_
_entity.id
_entity.type
_entity.pdbx_description
1 polymer ?
#
loop_
_entity_poly.entity_id
_entity_poly.type
_entity_poly.pdbx_seq_one_letter_code
_entity_poly.pdbx_strand_id
1 'polypeptide(L)'
;MRSKHVREILDSKPFFELNEEEIEKIQSHIEVCEDCLLAFKASKLSELLLGYKKDQIVQPPPFFHTKVLAKIRDKSREKFELNLARIWEAVTPVLIMMTAIVLSLAIITLVFPSASDNASSVDVVSTEMIIMNEKLNHELTNDQVLQMLYKNEQKSGK
;
A
#
# COMPACT_ATOMS: atom_id res chain seq x y z
N MET A 1 -20.03 -31.45 -32.95
CA MET A 1 -20.46 -30.10 -32.51
C MET A 1 -20.06 -29.96 -31.05
N ARG A 2 -19.24 -28.96 -30.69
CA ARG A 2 -18.79 -28.74 -29.30
C ARG A 2 -19.98 -28.22 -28.49
N SER A 3 -20.76 -29.13 -27.91
CA SER A 3 -21.74 -28.76 -26.90
C SER A 3 -20.95 -28.23 -25.71
N LYS A 4 -20.99 -26.91 -25.49
CA LYS A 4 -20.58 -26.36 -24.20
C LYS A 4 -21.40 -27.09 -23.15
N HIS A 5 -20.74 -27.92 -22.35
CA HIS A 5 -21.43 -28.68 -21.32
C HIS A 5 -21.96 -27.70 -20.27
N VAL A 6 -23.06 -28.07 -19.62
CA VAL A 6 -23.63 -27.30 -18.50
C VAL A 6 -22.57 -27.01 -17.43
N ARG A 7 -21.54 -27.86 -17.30
CA ARG A 7 -20.35 -27.64 -16.46
C ARG A 7 -19.65 -26.31 -16.74
N GLU A 8 -19.40 -25.95 -18.00
CA GLU A 8 -18.75 -24.67 -18.34
C GLU A 8 -19.59 -23.46 -17.92
N ILE A 9 -20.92 -23.57 -18.05
CA ILE A 9 -21.85 -22.53 -17.64
C ILE A 9 -21.83 -22.39 -16.10
N LEU A 10 -21.92 -23.51 -15.38
CA LEU A 10 -21.94 -23.55 -13.91
C LEU A 10 -20.60 -23.18 -13.26
N ASP A 11 -19.47 -23.39 -13.95
CA ASP A 11 -18.15 -22.94 -13.48
C ASP A 11 -17.96 -21.42 -13.66
N SER A 12 -18.61 -20.84 -14.67
CA SER A 12 -18.48 -19.41 -14.99
C SER A 12 -19.46 -18.51 -14.24
N LYS A 13 -20.62 -19.05 -13.84
CA LYS A 13 -21.72 -18.27 -13.29
C LYS A 13 -22.43 -19.04 -12.15
N PRO A 14 -22.59 -18.44 -10.96
CA PRO A 14 -23.35 -19.07 -9.88
C PRO A 14 -24.84 -19.17 -10.25
N PHE A 15 -25.52 -20.18 -9.71
CA PHE A 15 -26.92 -20.49 -10.03
C PHE A 15 -27.88 -19.31 -9.89
N PHE A 16 -27.72 -18.50 -8.84
CA PHE A 16 -28.55 -17.32 -8.57
C PHE A 16 -28.47 -16.25 -9.67
N GLU A 17 -27.40 -16.23 -10.46
CA GLU A 17 -27.22 -15.25 -11.52
C GLU A 17 -27.71 -15.77 -12.88
N LEU A 18 -28.14 -17.03 -13.02
CA LEU A 18 -28.63 -17.57 -14.28
C LEU A 18 -29.96 -16.93 -14.69
N ASN A 19 -30.06 -16.57 -15.97
CA ASN A 19 -31.31 -16.09 -16.56
C ASN A 19 -32.28 -17.26 -16.80
N GLU A 20 -33.58 -16.96 -16.87
CA GLU A 20 -34.64 -17.94 -17.09
C GLU A 20 -34.44 -18.76 -18.39
N GLU A 21 -33.97 -18.12 -19.46
CA GLU A 21 -33.60 -18.77 -20.72
C GLU A 21 -32.40 -19.73 -20.58
N GLU A 22 -31.46 -19.44 -19.68
CA GLU A 22 -30.30 -20.29 -19.42
C GLU A 22 -30.72 -21.53 -18.61
N ILE A 23 -31.67 -21.35 -17.69
CA ILE A 23 -32.25 -22.45 -16.90
C ILE A 23 -32.99 -23.43 -17.81
N GLU A 24 -33.79 -22.94 -18.76
CA GLU A 24 -34.52 -23.79 -19.71
C GLU A 24 -33.57 -24.57 -20.65
N LYS A 25 -32.49 -23.92 -21.11
CA LYS A 25 -31.42 -24.59 -21.87
C LYS A 25 -30.69 -25.66 -21.07
N ILE A 26 -30.46 -25.41 -19.78
CA ILE A 26 -29.85 -26.41 -18.89
C ILE A 26 -30.83 -27.58 -18.69
N GLN A 27 -32.10 -27.31 -18.44
CA GLN A 27 -33.14 -28.33 -18.24
C GLN A 27 -33.32 -29.24 -19.47
N SER A 28 -33.41 -28.68 -20.66
CA SER A 28 -33.46 -29.46 -21.90
C SER A 28 -32.18 -30.28 -22.16
N HIS A 29 -31.02 -29.81 -21.70
CA HIS A 29 -29.75 -30.53 -21.88
C HIS A 29 -29.52 -31.66 -20.86
N ILE A 30 -30.00 -31.52 -19.62
CA ILE A 30 -29.85 -32.56 -18.58
C ILE A 30 -30.73 -33.79 -18.84
N GLU A 31 -31.81 -33.68 -19.62
CA GLU A 31 -32.63 -34.82 -20.02
C GLU A 31 -31.90 -35.77 -20.96
N VAL A 32 -30.92 -35.26 -21.71
CA VAL A 32 -30.17 -36.01 -22.73
C VAL A 32 -28.78 -36.42 -22.22
N CYS A 33 -28.23 -35.74 -21.21
CA CYS A 33 -26.87 -35.93 -20.74
C CYS A 33 -26.77 -36.16 -19.23
N GLU A 34 -26.54 -37.42 -18.83
CA GLU A 34 -26.41 -37.85 -17.43
C GLU A 34 -25.25 -37.15 -16.70
N ASP A 35 -24.13 -36.93 -17.39
CA ASP A 35 -22.96 -36.22 -16.86
C ASP A 35 -23.25 -34.77 -16.47
N CYS A 36 -24.10 -34.09 -17.25
CA CYS A 36 -24.55 -32.73 -16.98
C CYS A 36 -25.61 -32.71 -15.87
N LEU A 37 -26.45 -33.74 -15.79
CA LEU A 37 -27.42 -33.91 -14.71
C LEU A 37 -26.73 -34.08 -13.35
N LEU A 38 -25.66 -34.89 -13.27
CA LEU A 38 -24.86 -35.04 -12.06
C LEU A 38 -24.19 -33.72 -11.65
N ALA A 39 -23.61 -32.99 -12.61
CA ALA A 39 -23.00 -31.69 -12.34
C ALA A 39 -24.02 -30.65 -11.84
N PHE A 40 -25.22 -30.63 -12.45
CA PHE A 40 -26.31 -29.76 -12.02
C PHE A 40 -26.77 -30.08 -10.60
N LYS A 41 -26.97 -31.37 -10.27
CA LYS A 41 -27.33 -31.81 -8.91
C LYS A 41 -26.26 -31.47 -7.89
N ALA A 42 -24.98 -31.71 -8.22
CA ALA A 42 -23.86 -31.42 -7.35
C ALA A 42 -23.75 -29.92 -7.06
N SER A 43 -23.89 -29.08 -8.08
CA SER A 43 -23.82 -27.64 -7.92
C SER A 43 -25.02 -27.11 -7.10
N LYS A 44 -26.24 -27.61 -7.33
CA LYS A 44 -27.44 -27.28 -6.52
C LYS A 44 -27.28 -27.69 -5.05
N LEU A 45 -26.70 -28.87 -4.80
CA LEU A 45 -26.40 -29.34 -3.45
C LEU A 45 -25.35 -28.44 -2.78
N SER A 46 -24.32 -28.04 -3.52
CA SER A 46 -23.26 -27.16 -3.00
C SER A 46 -23.81 -25.79 -2.61
N GLU A 47 -24.72 -25.24 -3.41
CA GLU A 47 -25.39 -23.96 -3.11
C GLU A 47 -26.24 -24.07 -1.84
N LEU A 48 -27.02 -25.15 -1.70
CA LEU A 48 -27.82 -25.40 -0.49
C LEU A 48 -26.93 -25.53 0.75
N LEU A 49 -25.82 -26.26 0.65
CA LEU A 49 -24.84 -26.41 1.74
C LEU A 49 -24.14 -25.09 2.09
N LEU A 50 -23.83 -24.26 1.10
CA LEU A 50 -23.26 -22.93 1.32
C LEU A 50 -24.28 -21.99 1.97
N GLY A 51 -25.55 -22.05 1.56
CA GLY A 51 -26.65 -21.34 2.23
C GLY A 51 -26.79 -21.75 3.69
N TYR A 52 -26.82 -23.06 3.96
CA TYR A 52 -26.90 -23.59 5.32
C TYR A 52 -25.71 -23.17 6.20
N LYS A 53 -24.49 -23.11 5.62
CA LYS A 53 -23.30 -22.62 6.33
C LYS A 53 -23.25 -21.11 6.48
N LYS A 54 -23.91 -20.34 5.60
CA LYS A 54 -23.98 -18.87 5.70
C LYS A 54 -24.71 -18.43 6.97
N ASP A 55 -25.74 -19.16 7.35
CA ASP A 55 -26.53 -18.89 8.56
C ASP A 55 -25.84 -19.41 9.84
N GLN A 56 -24.85 -20.30 9.70
CA GLN A 56 -23.97 -20.65 10.78
C GLN A 56 -22.92 -19.55 10.95
N ILE A 57 -23.20 -18.60 11.85
CA ILE A 57 -22.20 -17.67 12.36
C ILE A 57 -21.16 -18.49 13.14
N VAL A 58 -20.17 -19.02 12.44
CA VAL A 58 -19.02 -19.68 13.07
C VAL A 58 -18.25 -18.58 13.80
N GLN A 59 -18.33 -18.59 15.12
CA GLN A 59 -17.50 -17.69 15.91
C GLN A 59 -16.03 -18.04 15.63
N PRO A 60 -15.22 -17.06 15.20
CA PRO A 60 -13.81 -17.33 14.96
C PRO A 60 -13.17 -17.79 16.28
N PRO A 61 -12.17 -18.68 16.21
CA PRO A 61 -11.48 -19.13 17.41
C PRO A 61 -10.86 -17.95 18.14
N PRO A 62 -10.70 -18.03 19.48
CA PRO A 62 -10.06 -16.98 20.24
C PRO A 62 -8.68 -16.69 19.63
N PHE A 63 -8.32 -15.41 19.54
CA PHE A 63 -7.08 -14.93 18.92
C PHE A 63 -6.97 -15.12 17.39
N PHE A 64 -8.06 -15.43 16.67
CA PHE A 64 -8.03 -15.47 15.21
C PHE A 64 -7.54 -14.14 14.61
N HIS A 65 -8.09 -13.02 15.08
CA HIS A 65 -7.73 -11.70 14.61
C HIS A 65 -6.24 -11.39 14.80
N THR A 66 -5.68 -11.74 15.97
CA THR A 66 -4.25 -11.51 16.24
C THR A 66 -3.37 -12.41 15.39
N LYS A 67 -3.75 -13.67 15.14
CA LYS A 67 -3.03 -14.57 14.22
C LYS A 67 -3.05 -14.06 12.79
N VAL A 68 -4.19 -13.55 12.33
CA VAL A 68 -4.32 -12.96 10.98
C VAL A 68 -3.45 -11.71 10.86
N LEU A 69 -3.52 -10.80 11.82
CA LEU A 69 -2.69 -9.59 11.83
C LEU A 69 -1.19 -9.92 11.90
N ALA A 70 -0.81 -10.91 12.71
CA ALA A 70 0.57 -11.38 12.77
C ALA A 70 1.03 -11.89 11.38
N LYS A 71 0.21 -12.71 10.71
CA LYS A 71 0.54 -13.25 9.39
C LYS A 71 0.61 -12.19 8.29
N ILE A 72 -0.26 -11.17 8.36
CA ILE A 72 -0.24 -10.02 7.45
C ILE A 72 1.05 -9.22 7.64
N ARG A 73 1.43 -8.97 8.90
CA ARG A 73 2.68 -8.27 9.23
C ARG A 73 3.91 -9.03 8.78
N ASP A 74 3.94 -10.35 8.94
CA ASP A 74 5.06 -11.17 8.46
C ASP A 74 5.22 -11.06 6.94
N LYS A 75 4.09 -11.13 6.21
CA LYS A 75 4.06 -11.01 4.75
C LYS A 75 4.39 -9.59 4.26
N SER A 76 4.05 -8.55 5.03
CA SER A 76 4.43 -7.17 4.70
C SER A 76 5.92 -6.93 4.94
N ARG A 77 6.50 -7.54 5.96
CA ARG A 77 7.93 -7.45 6.27
C ARG A 77 8.79 -8.09 5.18
N GLU A 78 8.42 -9.27 4.68
CA GLU A 78 9.10 -9.90 3.54
C GLU A 78 9.10 -9.00 2.30
N LYS A 79 7.97 -8.37 1.99
CA LYS A 79 7.87 -7.42 0.87
C LYS A 79 8.70 -6.16 1.11
N PHE A 80 8.74 -5.68 2.35
CA PHE A 80 9.50 -4.51 2.72
C PHE A 80 11.02 -4.74 2.60
N GLU A 81 11.53 -5.90 3.03
CA GLU A 81 12.94 -6.28 2.87
C GLU A 81 13.37 -6.29 1.39
N LEU A 82 12.55 -6.90 0.52
CA LEU A 82 12.82 -6.92 -0.93
C LEU A 82 12.78 -5.52 -1.57
N ASN A 83 11.88 -4.65 -1.10
CA ASN A 83 11.79 -3.28 -1.58
C ASN A 83 12.93 -2.40 -1.05
N LEU A 84 13.35 -2.57 0.21
CA LEU A 84 14.49 -1.86 0.76
C LEU A 84 15.79 -2.20 0.04
N ALA A 85 16.03 -3.47 -0.28
CA ALA A 85 17.21 -3.89 -1.04
C ALA A 85 17.26 -3.19 -2.41
N ARG A 86 16.12 -3.11 -3.10
CA ARG A 86 16.00 -2.42 -4.39
C ARG A 86 16.16 -0.90 -4.27
N ILE A 87 15.64 -0.29 -3.21
CA ILE A 87 15.82 1.15 -2.94
C ILE A 87 17.29 1.44 -2.61
N TRP A 88 17.97 0.56 -1.87
CA TRP A 88 19.37 0.70 -1.53
C TRP A 88 20.28 0.67 -2.77
N GLU A 89 19.95 -0.18 -3.74
CA GLU A 89 20.63 -0.22 -5.04
C GLU A 89 20.52 1.12 -5.79
N ALA A 90 19.37 1.79 -5.72
CA ALA A 90 19.16 3.10 -6.32
C ALA A 90 19.85 4.26 -5.57
N VAL A 91 20.03 4.13 -4.24
CA VAL A 91 20.67 5.16 -3.39
C VAL A 91 22.20 5.09 -3.45
N THR A 92 22.76 3.89 -3.66
CA THR A 92 24.21 3.65 -3.74
C THR A 92 24.96 4.58 -4.72
N PRO A 93 24.54 4.77 -5.98
CA PRO A 93 25.25 5.67 -6.91
C PRO A 93 25.25 7.13 -6.47
N VAL A 94 24.19 7.59 -5.79
CA VAL A 94 24.10 8.96 -5.25
C VAL A 94 25.12 9.17 -4.13
N LEU A 95 25.25 8.19 -3.23
CA LEU A 95 26.25 8.22 -2.16
C LEU A 95 27.68 8.19 -2.72
N ILE A 96 27.94 7.42 -3.79
CA ILE A 96 29.25 7.40 -4.45
C ILE A 96 29.58 8.77 -5.06
N MET A 97 28.62 9.42 -5.71
CA MET A 97 28.82 10.77 -6.27
C MET A 97 29.10 11.81 -5.18
N MET A 98 28.31 11.83 -4.10
CA MET A 98 28.56 12.77 -3.00
C MET A 98 29.90 12.53 -2.33
N THR A 99 30.27 11.27 -2.08
CA THR A 99 31.57 10.94 -1.47
C THR A 99 32.74 11.30 -2.40
N ALA A 100 32.61 11.10 -3.71
CA ALA A 100 33.63 11.53 -4.68
C ALA A 100 33.82 13.05 -4.71
N ILE A 101 32.74 13.83 -4.62
CA ILE A 101 32.80 15.29 -4.54
C ILE A 101 33.45 15.74 -3.23
N VAL A 102 33.10 15.11 -2.11
CA VAL A 102 33.71 15.43 -0.81
C VAL A 102 35.20 15.08 -0.82
N LEU A 103 35.58 13.95 -1.41
CA LEU A 103 36.97 13.52 -1.52
C LEU A 103 37.78 14.47 -2.42
N SER A 104 37.20 14.91 -3.54
CA SER A 104 37.87 15.85 -4.44
C SER A 104 38.07 17.22 -3.77
N LEU A 105 37.07 17.73 -3.04
CA LEU A 105 37.22 18.94 -2.23
C LEU A 105 38.30 18.78 -1.16
N ALA A 106 38.34 17.64 -0.47
CA ALA A 106 39.34 17.36 0.57
C ALA A 106 40.78 17.28 0.01
N ILE A 107 40.96 16.74 -1.20
CA ILE A 107 42.26 16.72 -1.87
C ILE A 107 42.68 18.13 -2.28
N ILE A 108 41.75 18.92 -2.82
CA ILE A 108 42.02 20.31 -3.22
C ILE A 108 42.43 21.15 -2.01
N THR A 109 41.78 20.99 -0.86
CA THR A 109 42.12 21.72 0.38
C THR A 109 43.46 21.30 0.98
N LEU A 110 43.87 20.03 0.82
CA LEU A 110 45.17 19.53 1.31
C LEU A 110 46.35 19.92 0.42
N VAL A 111 46.17 20.01 -0.90
CA VAL A 111 47.25 20.34 -1.86
C VAL A 111 47.51 21.85 -1.95
N PHE A 112 46.50 22.67 -1.67
CA PHE A 112 46.63 24.13 -1.58
C PHE A 112 46.25 24.63 -0.18
N PRO A 113 47.10 24.46 0.84
CA PRO A 113 46.93 25.17 2.09
C PRO A 113 47.29 26.63 1.81
N SER A 114 46.30 27.46 1.52
CA SER A 114 46.49 28.92 1.46
C SER A 114 46.86 29.42 2.86
N ALA A 115 48.15 29.40 3.17
CA ALA A 115 48.72 30.27 4.18
C ALA A 115 48.77 31.69 3.59
N SER A 116 47.67 32.42 3.74
CA SER A 116 47.69 33.88 3.76
C SER A 116 46.81 34.30 4.92
N ASP A 117 47.47 34.66 6.02
CA ASP A 117 47.00 35.67 6.96
C ASP A 117 46.40 36.83 6.15
N ASN A 118 45.07 36.94 6.17
CA ASN A 118 44.32 38.17 5.97
C ASN A 118 42.87 37.88 6.40
N ALA A 119 42.44 38.66 7.38
CA ALA A 119 41.15 38.66 8.03
C ALA A 119 39.93 38.29 7.15
N SER A 120 39.12 37.37 7.66
CA SER A 120 37.67 37.51 7.91
C SER A 120 36.97 38.61 7.08
N SER A 121 36.05 38.33 6.16
CA SER A 121 34.82 37.59 6.42
C SER A 121 34.28 36.96 5.13
N VAL A 122 34.26 35.64 5.07
CA VAL A 122 33.26 34.92 4.27
C VAL A 122 32.45 34.16 5.30
N ASP A 123 31.19 34.58 5.42
CA ASP A 123 30.21 34.11 6.38
C ASP A 123 30.11 32.58 6.28
N VAL A 124 30.76 31.89 7.21
CA VAL A 124 30.39 30.52 7.53
C VAL A 124 29.02 30.64 8.17
N VAL A 125 27.98 30.57 7.34
CA VAL A 125 26.59 30.42 7.79
C VAL A 125 26.50 29.03 8.42
N SER A 126 27.01 28.94 9.64
CA SER A 126 26.80 27.84 10.55
C SER A 126 25.31 27.88 10.91
N THR A 127 24.62 26.75 10.79
CA THR A 127 23.20 26.57 11.07
C THR A 127 22.80 26.97 12.50
N GLU A 128 23.79 27.16 13.37
CA GLU A 128 23.67 27.69 14.74
C GLU A 128 23.52 29.24 14.82
N MET A 129 23.86 30.01 13.78
CA MET A 129 23.66 31.48 13.73
C MET A 129 22.25 31.87 13.26
N ILE A 130 21.55 31.01 12.52
CA ILE A 130 20.15 31.22 12.11
C ILE A 130 19.20 31.08 13.31
N ILE A 131 19.58 30.32 14.34
CA ILE A 131 18.76 30.12 15.54
C ILE A 131 18.81 31.33 16.48
N MET A 132 19.86 32.16 16.42
CA MET A 132 19.97 33.36 17.27
C MET A 132 19.42 34.64 16.63
N ASN A 133 19.23 34.70 15.32
CA ASN A 133 18.68 35.89 14.65
C ASN A 133 17.15 35.92 14.57
N GLU A 134 16.47 34.83 14.96
CA GLU A 134 15.01 34.76 15.11
C GLU A 134 14.58 35.10 16.55
N LYS A 135 15.34 35.93 17.28
CA LYS A 135 14.98 36.38 18.64
C LYS A 135 14.49 37.83 18.70
N LEU A 136 14.13 38.43 17.56
CA LEU A 136 13.74 39.85 17.55
C LEU A 136 12.49 40.25 16.77
N ASN A 137 11.74 39.31 16.19
CA ASN A 137 10.41 39.62 15.63
C ASN A 137 9.35 38.65 16.14
N HIS A 138 8.66 39.11 17.19
CA HIS A 138 7.43 38.60 17.77
C HIS A 138 7.35 37.09 18.06
N GLU A 139 7.64 36.80 19.32
CA GLU A 139 7.05 35.75 20.14
C GLU A 139 5.51 35.79 20.03
N LEU A 140 4.96 35.24 18.94
CA LEU A 140 3.57 34.83 18.87
C LEU A 140 3.44 33.60 19.77
N THR A 141 2.83 33.78 20.94
CA THR A 141 2.51 32.70 21.85
C THR A 141 1.67 31.64 21.13
N ASN A 142 1.91 30.37 21.45
CA ASN A 142 1.31 29.21 20.77
C ASN A 142 -0.23 29.29 20.61
N ASP A 143 -0.93 29.98 21.52
CA ASP A 143 -2.38 30.21 21.43
C ASP A 143 -2.79 31.05 20.21
N GLN A 144 -1.93 31.96 19.77
CA GLN A 144 -2.17 32.87 18.64
C GLN A 144 -1.92 32.18 17.29
N VAL A 145 -1.00 31.21 17.27
CA VAL A 145 -0.76 30.31 16.12
C VAL A 145 -1.92 29.33 15.94
N LEU A 146 -2.41 28.75 17.05
CA LEU A 146 -3.58 27.86 17.03
C LEU A 146 -4.85 28.58 16.57
N GLN A 147 -5.05 29.84 16.98
CA GLN A 147 -6.19 30.63 16.50
C GLN A 147 -6.11 30.93 14.99
N MET A 148 -4.94 31.18 14.41
CA MET A 148 -4.84 31.41 12.96
C MET A 148 -5.15 30.16 12.13
N LEU A 149 -4.67 28.99 12.59
CA LEU A 149 -4.91 27.72 11.90
C LEU A 149 -6.39 27.34 11.87
N TYR A 150 -7.10 27.47 12.99
CA TYR A 150 -8.52 27.10 13.05
C TYR A 150 -9.49 28.17 12.56
N LYS A 151 -9.10 29.46 12.54
CA LYS A 151 -9.96 30.55 12.05
C LYS A 151 -10.08 30.60 10.53
N ASN A 152 -9.14 29.97 9.80
CA ASN A 152 -9.18 29.91 8.34
C ASN A 152 -10.05 28.77 7.78
N GLU A 153 -10.33 27.72 8.55
CA GLU A 153 -11.18 26.61 8.09
C GLU A 153 -12.69 26.95 8.12
N GLN A 154 -13.11 28.04 8.77
CA GLN A 154 -14.52 28.43 8.85
C GLN A 154 -15.03 29.32 7.70
N LYS A 155 -14.18 29.67 6.71
CA LYS A 155 -14.58 30.52 5.56
C LYS A 155 -14.59 29.82 4.20
N SER A 156 -14.25 28.53 4.11
CA SER A 156 -14.37 27.75 2.87
C SER A 156 -15.65 26.90 2.89
N GLY A 157 -16.80 27.57 3.03
CA GLY A 157 -18.09 26.92 3.20
C GLY A 157 -19.25 27.91 3.05
N LYS A 158 -19.32 28.58 1.90
CA LYS A 158 -20.56 29.13 1.33
C LYS A 158 -20.39 29.42 -0.14
#